data_AF-A0A7L1JBH1-F1
#
_entry.id   AF-A0A7L1JBH1-F1
#
_cell.length_a   1.000
_cell.length_b   1.000
_cell.length_c   1.000
_cell.angle_alpha   90.00
_cell.angle_beta   90.00
_cell.angle_gamma   90.00
#
_symmetry.space_group_name_H-M   'P 1'
#
loop_
_entity.id
_entity.type
_entity.pdbx_description
1 polymer ?
#
loop_
_entity_poly.entity_id
_entity_poly.type
_entity_poly.pdbx_seq_one_letter_code
_entity_poly.pdbx_strand_id
1 'polypeptide(L)'
;LLKTHMQPERVLYVSSQNNSTIYPAFANRLEYSKEEKKIVITLHNLQKNDSDIYVCAGVMENSSSLSVNRGGTMMLIKETEQAHCSNSSWGIYGLIIVVALLFSALVCCALCRLDVKKYCQRKKPNTVYEDMSYSSRRSTLVR
;
A
#
# COMPACT_ATOMS: atom_id res chain seq x y z
N LEU A 1 27.24 25.80 -23.47
CA LEU A 1 25.85 25.75 -22.95
C LEU A 1 24.94 26.46 -23.94
N LEU A 2 24.24 25.70 -24.78
CA LEU A 2 23.27 26.24 -25.74
C LEU A 2 22.04 26.73 -24.98
N LYS A 3 21.92 28.05 -24.78
CA LYS A 3 20.64 28.67 -24.42
C LYS A 3 19.78 28.66 -25.67
N THR A 4 18.93 27.66 -25.83
CA THR A 4 17.81 27.76 -26.75
C THR A 4 16.90 28.87 -26.23
N HIS A 5 16.94 30.03 -26.88
CA HIS A 5 16.09 31.17 -26.55
C HIS A 5 14.66 30.89 -27.04
N MET A 6 13.99 29.95 -26.38
CA MET A 6 12.60 29.65 -26.65
C MET A 6 11.76 30.71 -25.93
N GLN A 7 10.91 31.42 -26.67
CA GLN A 7 9.99 32.38 -26.07
C GLN A 7 8.98 31.59 -25.21
N PRO A 8 8.83 31.91 -23.92
CA PRO A 8 7.87 31.23 -23.08
C PRO A 8 6.44 31.49 -23.58
N GLU A 9 5.61 30.45 -23.55
CA GLU A 9 4.19 30.60 -23.85
C GLU A 9 3.55 31.51 -22.79
N ARG A 10 2.67 32.42 -23.25
CA ARG A 10 2.03 33.38 -22.37
C ARG A 10 0.76 32.77 -21.78
N VAL A 11 0.67 32.80 -20.46
CA VAL A 11 -0.47 32.26 -19.69
C VAL A 11 -1.43 33.39 -19.30
N LEU A 12 -0.89 34.45 -18.70
CA LEU A 12 -1.60 35.63 -18.22
C LEU A 12 -0.72 36.86 -18.46
N TYR A 13 -1.32 37.94 -18.96
CA TYR A 13 -0.72 39.27 -18.99
C TYR A 13 -1.54 40.22 -18.11
N VAL A 14 -0.86 40.98 -17.26
CA VAL A 14 -1.49 42.01 -16.42
C VAL A 14 -0.73 43.32 -16.62
N SER A 15 -1.46 44.36 -17.04
CA SER A 15 -0.92 45.70 -17.24
C SER A 15 -0.97 46.54 -15.96
N SER A 16 -0.20 47.62 -15.93
CA SER A 16 -0.27 48.64 -14.88
C SER A 16 -1.62 49.35 -14.84
N GLN A 17 -2.31 49.47 -15.98
CA GLN A 17 -3.62 50.11 -16.13
C GLN A 17 -4.79 49.18 -15.73
N ASN A 18 -4.51 48.10 -14.99
CA ASN A 18 -5.46 47.07 -14.56
C ASN A 18 -6.18 46.33 -15.70
N ASN A 19 -5.76 46.51 -16.95
CA ASN A 19 -6.17 45.63 -18.04
C ASN A 19 -5.43 44.30 -17.93
N SER A 20 -6.09 43.19 -18.25
CA SER A 20 -5.52 41.85 -18.25
C SER A 20 -5.94 41.03 -19.45
N THR A 21 -5.14 40.02 -19.77
CA THR A 21 -5.40 39.11 -20.88
C THR A 21 -5.03 37.69 -20.45
N ILE A 22 -6.04 36.84 -20.36
CA ILE A 22 -5.88 35.39 -20.18
C ILE A 22 -5.76 34.78 -21.58
N TYR A 23 -4.74 33.94 -21.79
CA TYR A 23 -4.50 33.35 -23.11
C TYR A 23 -5.45 32.18 -23.38
N PRO A 24 -5.82 31.91 -24.65
CA PRO A 24 -6.89 30.98 -24.99
C PRO A 24 -6.78 29.57 -24.40
N ALA A 25 -5.56 29.02 -24.27
CA ALA A 25 -5.33 27.70 -23.69
C ALA A 25 -5.77 27.58 -22.20
N PHE A 26 -5.87 28.71 -21.52
CA PHE A 26 -6.23 28.83 -20.11
C PHE A 26 -7.59 29.51 -19.89
N ALA A 27 -8.28 29.88 -20.96
CA ALA A 27 -9.59 30.52 -20.89
C ALA A 27 -10.59 29.63 -20.14
N ASN A 28 -11.46 30.25 -19.32
CA ASN A 28 -12.48 29.59 -18.50
C ASN A 28 -11.97 28.64 -17.40
N ARG A 29 -10.64 28.48 -17.26
CA ARG A 29 -10.01 27.64 -16.23
C ARG A 29 -9.08 28.43 -15.32
N LEU A 30 -8.55 29.55 -15.79
CA LEU A 30 -7.66 30.40 -15.01
C LEU A 30 -8.43 31.59 -14.42
N GLU A 31 -8.29 31.76 -13.11
CA GLU A 31 -8.70 32.94 -12.38
C GLU A 31 -7.45 33.64 -11.84
N TYR A 32 -7.52 34.96 -11.69
CA TYR A 32 -6.45 35.71 -11.05
C TYR A 32 -7.01 36.79 -10.14
N SER A 33 -6.27 37.10 -9.08
CA SER A 33 -6.52 38.25 -8.22
C SER A 33 -5.22 39.04 -8.02
N LYS A 34 -5.37 40.35 -7.86
CA LYS A 34 -4.25 41.28 -7.61
C LYS A 34 -4.48 41.94 -6.27
N GLU A 35 -3.59 41.65 -5.34
CA GLU A 35 -3.59 42.20 -3.99
C GLU A 35 -2.31 43.02 -3.82
N GLU A 36 -2.41 44.34 -3.95
CA GLU A 36 -1.28 45.27 -3.96
C GLU A 36 -0.17 44.89 -4.97
N LYS A 37 0.95 44.33 -4.48
CA LYS A 37 2.12 43.88 -5.25
C LYS A 37 2.13 42.36 -5.51
N LYS A 38 1.09 41.66 -5.08
CA LYS A 38 0.94 40.21 -5.18
C LYS A 38 -0.11 39.89 -6.25
N ILE A 39 0.26 39.00 -7.17
CA ILE A 39 -0.66 38.41 -8.12
C ILE A 39 -0.85 36.96 -7.70
N VAL A 40 -2.09 36.56 -7.47
CA VAL A 40 -2.47 35.17 -7.21
C VAL A 40 -3.13 34.64 -8.47
N ILE A 41 -2.65 33.49 -8.93
CA ILE A 41 -3.19 32.80 -10.11
C ILE A 41 -3.75 31.47 -9.61
N THR A 42 -5.01 31.18 -9.95
CA THR A 42 -5.67 29.92 -9.63
C THR A 42 -6.06 29.24 -10.94
N LEU A 43 -5.52 28.05 -11.17
CA LEU A 43 -5.82 27.25 -12.35
C LEU A 43 -6.69 26.06 -11.96
N HIS A 44 -7.92 26.06 -12.45
CA HIS A 44 -8.92 25.01 -12.25
C HIS A 44 -8.86 23.97 -13.35
N ASN A 45 -9.42 22.79 -13.08
CA ASN A 45 -9.54 21.70 -14.04
C ASN A 45 -8.21 21.43 -14.77
N LEU A 46 -7.17 21.15 -13.99
CA LEU A 46 -5.80 20.89 -14.47
C LEU A 46 -5.79 19.77 -15.51
N GLN A 47 -5.04 19.99 -16.57
CA GLN A 47 -4.84 19.06 -17.68
C GLN A 47 -3.37 18.63 -17.74
N LYS A 48 -3.11 17.47 -18.35
CA LYS A 48 -1.75 16.91 -18.44
C LYS A 48 -0.77 17.82 -19.19
N ASN A 49 -1.28 18.54 -20.21
CA ASN A 49 -0.55 19.54 -20.99
C ASN A 49 -0.26 20.84 -20.22
N ASP A 50 -0.85 21.05 -19.04
CA ASP A 50 -0.49 22.17 -18.16
C ASP A 50 0.84 21.89 -17.39
N SER A 51 1.53 20.77 -17.68
CA SER A 51 2.77 20.41 -16.97
C SER A 51 3.96 21.17 -17.55
N ASP A 52 4.43 22.20 -16.84
CA ASP A 52 5.59 22.99 -17.26
C ASP A 52 6.20 23.77 -16.08
N ILE A 53 7.22 24.57 -16.36
CA ILE A 53 7.84 25.54 -15.47
C ILE A 53 7.22 26.91 -15.69
N TYR A 54 6.40 27.34 -14.74
CA TYR A 54 5.75 28.64 -14.75
C TYR A 54 6.68 29.70 -14.16
N VAL A 55 6.85 30.81 -14.87
CA VAL A 55 7.72 31.92 -14.46
C VAL A 55 6.96 33.24 -14.48
N CYS A 56 7.22 34.09 -13.49
CA CYS A 56 6.74 35.47 -13.50
C CYS A 56 7.75 36.34 -14.26
N ALA A 57 7.27 37.03 -15.30
CA ALA A 57 8.09 37.96 -16.08
C ALA A 57 7.48 39.37 -16.05
N GLY A 58 8.31 40.36 -15.76
CA GLY A 58 7.98 41.77 -15.88
C GLY A 58 8.42 42.31 -17.24
N VAL A 59 7.57 43.12 -17.87
CA VAL A 59 7.94 43.92 -19.05
C VAL A 59 8.16 45.35 -18.57
N MET A 60 9.34 45.92 -18.84
CA MET A 60 9.61 47.33 -18.53
C MET A 60 9.07 48.21 -19.66
N GLU A 61 8.41 49.32 -19.31
CA GLU A 61 8.03 50.34 -20.30
C GLU A 61 9.28 50.75 -21.09
N ASN A 62 9.19 50.69 -22.43
CA ASN A 62 10.26 50.99 -23.40
C ASN A 62 11.27 49.88 -23.71
N SER A 63 11.07 48.65 -23.23
CA SER A 63 11.86 47.50 -23.69
C SER A 63 10.98 46.34 -24.13
N SER A 64 11.26 45.76 -25.30
CA SER A 64 10.67 44.48 -25.72
C SER A 64 11.26 43.27 -24.97
N SER A 65 12.26 43.48 -24.11
CA SER A 65 12.87 42.44 -23.30
C SER A 65 12.00 42.11 -22.07
N LEU A 66 11.66 40.83 -21.95
CA LEU A 66 11.06 40.27 -20.75
C LEU A 66 12.13 40.16 -19.67
N SER A 67 11.94 40.87 -18.56
CA SER A 67 12.70 40.64 -17.33
C SER A 67 12.04 39.48 -16.59
N VAL A 68 12.56 38.28 -16.79
CA VAL A 68 12.06 37.07 -16.11
C VAL A 68 12.65 37.03 -14.70
N ASN A 69 11.80 36.94 -13.68
CA ASN A 69 12.27 36.70 -12.32
C ASN A 69 12.99 35.35 -12.25
N ARG A 70 14.07 35.26 -11.46
CA ARG A 70 14.95 34.09 -11.42
C ARG A 70 14.28 32.83 -10.83
N GLY A 71 13.13 32.97 -10.18
CA GLY A 71 12.36 31.87 -9.59
C GLY A 71 11.18 31.47 -10.48
N GLY A 72 11.11 30.18 -10.83
CA GLY A 72 9.97 29.54 -11.48
C GLY A 72 9.39 28.43 -10.61
N THR A 73 8.13 28.08 -10.88
CA THR A 73 7.42 26.98 -10.22
C THR A 73 7.20 25.87 -11.23
N MET A 74 7.78 24.69 -10.98
CA MET A 74 7.51 23.50 -11.77
C MET A 74 6.19 22.88 -11.33
N MET A 75 5.27 22.68 -12.26
CA MET A 75 4.01 21.99 -12.04
C MET A 75 3.99 20.72 -12.89
N LEU A 76 3.70 19.58 -12.26
CA LEU A 76 3.63 18.28 -12.94
C LEU A 76 2.27 17.64 -12.68
N ILE A 77 1.47 17.53 -13.73
CA ILE A 77 0.15 16.93 -13.69
C ILE A 77 0.30 15.50 -14.18
N LYS A 78 0.11 14.56 -13.26
CA LYS A 78 0.01 13.14 -13.59
C LYS A 78 -1.45 12.73 -13.55
N GLU A 79 -1.87 11.94 -14.52
CA GLU A 79 -3.09 11.17 -14.36
C GLU A 79 -2.87 10.26 -13.16
N THR A 80 -3.63 10.48 -12.11
CA THR A 80 -3.82 9.43 -11.14
C THR A 80 -4.73 8.42 -11.84
N GLU A 81 -4.15 7.30 -12.30
CA GLU A 81 -4.76 6.07 -11.83
C GLU A 81 -4.80 6.28 -10.33
N GLN A 82 -6.00 6.41 -9.77
CA GLN A 82 -6.17 6.31 -8.34
C GLN A 82 -5.67 4.90 -8.07
N ALA A 83 -4.36 4.75 -7.88
CA ALA A 83 -3.76 3.67 -7.16
C ALA A 83 -4.50 3.82 -5.86
N HIS A 84 -5.61 3.09 -5.76
CA HIS A 84 -6.23 2.74 -4.53
C HIS A 84 -5.01 2.45 -3.67
N CYS A 85 -4.73 3.32 -2.69
CA CYS A 85 -3.78 3.00 -1.66
C CYS A 85 -4.44 1.79 -1.02
N SER A 86 -4.25 0.62 -1.65
CA SER A 86 -4.72 -0.65 -1.18
C SER A 86 -3.98 -0.71 0.12
N ASN A 87 -4.71 -0.51 1.22
CA ASN A 87 -4.22 -0.79 2.54
C ASN A 87 -3.53 -2.14 2.39
N SER A 88 -2.20 -2.13 2.37
CA SER A 88 -1.40 -3.34 2.25
C SER A 88 -1.99 -4.24 3.30
N SER A 89 -2.70 -5.28 2.88
CA SER A 89 -3.61 -6.00 3.76
C SER A 89 -2.80 -6.98 4.59
N TRP A 90 -1.82 -6.45 5.30
CA TRP A 90 -0.92 -7.17 6.17
C TRP A 90 -1.71 -7.98 7.21
N GLY A 91 -2.89 -7.50 7.58
CA GLY A 91 -3.86 -8.22 8.40
C GLY A 91 -4.40 -9.51 7.76
N ILE A 92 -4.59 -9.56 6.44
CA ILE A 92 -5.02 -10.78 5.73
C ILE A 92 -3.88 -11.81 5.74
N TYR A 93 -2.65 -11.39 5.46
CA TYR A 93 -1.49 -12.28 5.55
C TYR A 93 -1.26 -12.79 6.98
N GLY A 94 -1.43 -11.93 7.99
CA GLY A 94 -1.38 -12.31 9.40
C GLY A 94 -2.43 -13.36 9.77
N LEU A 95 -3.68 -13.17 9.34
CA LEU A 95 -4.77 -14.14 9.55
C LEU A 95 -4.48 -15.48 8.87
N ILE A 96 -3.99 -15.47 7.63
CA ILE A 96 -3.64 -16.70 6.90
C ILE A 96 -2.53 -17.48 7.63
N ILE A 97 -1.50 -16.79 8.13
CA ILE A 97 -0.40 -17.43 8.87
C ILE A 97 -0.91 -18.06 10.17
N VAL A 98 -1.75 -17.36 10.94
CA VAL A 98 -2.31 -17.90 12.18
C VAL A 98 -3.17 -19.14 11.91
N VAL A 99 -4.03 -19.10 10.89
CA VAL A 99 -4.86 -20.24 10.50
C VAL A 99 -4.00 -21.44 10.07
N ALA A 100 -2.95 -21.20 9.28
CA ALA A 100 -2.03 -22.26 8.84
C ALA A 100 -1.28 -22.92 10.01
N LEU A 101 -0.82 -22.13 10.98
CA LEU A 101 -0.13 -22.63 12.19
C LEU A 101 -1.07 -23.43 13.10
N LEU A 102 -2.32 -22.98 13.26
CA LEU A 102 -3.32 -23.73 14.03
C LEU A 102 -3.65 -25.06 13.35
N PHE A 103 -3.83 -25.06 12.03
CA PHE A 103 -4.12 -26.27 11.29
C PHE A 103 -2.96 -27.26 11.34
N SER A 104 -1.71 -26.79 11.20
CA SER A 104 -0.53 -27.67 11.30
C SER A 104 -0.39 -28.26 12.70
N ALA A 105 -0.63 -27.48 13.75
CA ALA A 105 -0.65 -27.97 15.13
C ALA A 105 -1.72 -29.05 15.34
N LEU A 106 -2.94 -28.86 14.80
CA LEU A 106 -4.02 -29.84 14.88
C LEU A 106 -3.67 -31.15 14.17
N VAL A 107 -3.10 -31.07 12.97
CA VAL A 107 -2.64 -32.26 12.20
C VAL A 107 -1.55 -32.99 12.97
N CYS A 108 -0.55 -32.28 13.49
CA CYS A 108 0.50 -32.87 14.34
C CYS A 108 -0.10 -33.53 15.59
N CYS A 109 -1.02 -32.87 16.29
CA CYS A 109 -1.69 -33.45 17.46
C CYS A 109 -2.47 -34.72 17.11
N ALA A 110 -3.19 -34.75 15.98
CA ALA A 110 -3.91 -35.93 15.54
C ALA A 110 -2.97 -37.10 15.25
N LEU A 111 -1.88 -36.86 14.51
CA LEU A 111 -0.86 -37.86 14.19
C LEU A 111 -0.17 -38.38 15.46
N CYS A 112 0.28 -37.49 16.34
CA CYS A 112 0.89 -37.86 17.61
C CYS A 112 -0.07 -38.70 18.49
N ARG A 113 -1.37 -38.37 18.54
CA ARG A 113 -2.35 -39.17 19.30
C ARG A 113 -2.59 -40.54 18.67
N LEU A 114 -2.55 -40.67 17.35
CA LEU A 114 -2.67 -41.97 16.67
C LEU A 114 -1.45 -42.86 16.94
N ASP A 115 -0.25 -42.30 16.92
CA ASP A 115 0.97 -43.02 17.27
C ASP A 115 0.94 -43.49 18.73
N VAL A 116 0.62 -42.60 19.67
CA VAL A 116 0.48 -42.97 21.08
C VAL A 116 -0.61 -44.03 21.27
N LYS A 117 -1.75 -43.93 20.57
CA LYS A 117 -2.80 -44.96 20.60
C LYS A 117 -2.32 -46.31 20.03
N LYS A 118 -1.46 -46.30 19.01
CA LYS A 118 -0.87 -47.50 18.40
C LYS A 118 0.15 -48.17 19.33
N TYR A 119 0.92 -47.39 20.09
CA TYR A 119 1.85 -47.89 21.10
C TYR A 119 1.18 -48.29 22.43
N CYS A 120 0.09 -47.62 22.81
CA CYS A 120 -0.65 -47.91 24.05
C CYS A 120 -1.72 -48.99 23.92
N GLN A 121 -2.02 -49.51 22.72
CA GLN A 121 -2.76 -50.77 22.59
C GLN A 121 -1.86 -51.93 23.04
N ARG A 122 -1.82 -52.15 24.36
CA ARG A 122 -1.18 -53.29 25.01
C ARG A 122 -1.60 -54.60 24.32
N LYS A 123 -0.62 -55.49 24.11
CA LYS A 123 -0.89 -56.92 23.89
C LYS A 123 -1.88 -57.39 24.96
N LYS A 124 -2.94 -58.09 24.54
CA LYS A 124 -3.83 -58.79 25.48
C LYS A 124 -2.95 -59.66 26.39
N PRO A 125 -3.04 -59.56 27.73
CA PRO A 125 -2.38 -60.56 28.57
C PRO A 125 -3.01 -61.90 28.21
N ASN A 126 -2.17 -62.88 27.84
CA ASN A 126 -2.62 -64.26 27.75
C ASN A 126 -3.09 -64.65 29.14
N THR A 127 -4.39 -64.74 29.34
CA THR A 127 -4.99 -65.30 30.56
C THR A 127 -4.76 -66.81 30.52
N VAL A 128 -3.57 -67.24 30.92
CA VAL A 128 -3.32 -68.63 31.29
C VAL A 128 -4.11 -68.86 32.57
N TYR A 129 -5.23 -69.56 32.45
CA TYR A 129 -6.05 -69.96 33.58
C TYR A 129 -5.34 -71.16 34.22
N GLU A 130 -4.70 -70.96 35.38
CA GLU A 130 -4.25 -72.11 36.17
C GLU A 130 -5.47 -72.82 36.75
N ASP A 131 -5.65 -74.05 36.31
CA ASP A 131 -6.68 -74.98 36.76
C ASP A 131 -6.34 -75.43 38.20
N MET A 132 -6.89 -74.72 39.20
CA MET A 132 -6.80 -75.15 40.60
C MET A 132 -7.95 -76.09 40.95
N SER A 133 -7.82 -77.35 40.55
CA SER A 133 -8.59 -78.46 41.12
C SER A 133 -7.66 -79.56 41.64
N TYR A 134 -6.97 -79.33 42.76
CA TYR A 134 -6.36 -80.43 43.52
C TYR A 134 -7.30 -80.89 44.62
N SER A 135 -8.31 -81.67 44.23
CA SER A 135 -9.13 -82.44 45.16
C SER A 135 -8.68 -83.90 45.18
N SER A 136 -8.44 -84.39 46.40
CA SER A 136 -8.83 -85.72 46.90
C SER A 136 -7.74 -86.79 47.14
N ARG A 137 -7.43 -86.99 48.43
CA ARG A 137 -7.36 -88.27 49.22
C ARG A 137 -6.28 -89.30 48.80
N ARG A 138 -5.61 -90.09 49.65
CA ARG A 138 -5.98 -90.70 50.95
C ARG A 138 -4.74 -91.34 51.62
N SER A 139 -4.79 -91.42 52.95
CA SER A 139 -4.01 -92.16 53.96
C SER A 139 -3.43 -93.56 53.64
N THR A 140 -2.32 -93.96 54.30
CA THR A 140 -2.29 -94.95 55.42
C THR A 140 -0.91 -95.14 56.08
N LEU A 141 -0.98 -95.32 57.41
CA LEU A 141 0.00 -95.77 58.41
C LEU A 141 0.56 -97.20 58.18
N VAL A 142 1.62 -97.57 58.93
CA VAL A 142 2.09 -98.91 59.44
C VAL A 142 3.63 -98.98 59.26
N ARG A 143 4.50 -99.33 60.22
CA ARG A 143 4.49 -99.71 61.65
C ARG A 143 5.90 -99.45 62.19
#